data_AF-A0A349XS90-F1
#
_entry.id   AF-A0A349XS90-F1
#
_cell.length_a   1.000
_cell.length_b   1.000
_cell.length_c   1.000
_cell.angle_alpha   90.00
_cell.angle_beta   90.00
_cell.angle_gamma   90.00
#
_symmetry.space_group_name_H-M   'P 1'
#
loop_
_entity.id
_entity.type
_entity.pdbx_description
1 polymer ?
#
loop_
_entity_poly.entity_id
_entity_poly.type
_entity_poly.pdbx_seq_one_letter_code
_entity_poly.pdbx_strand_id
1 'polypeptide(L)'
;MKPEQLLNSTPNGLYCPVGDFYIDPVRPVARALITHGHSDHARAGHGAVLATRQTLDIMRIRYGEDFCGSEQAVAFGERVE
;
A
#
# COMPACT_ATOMS: atom_id res chain seq x y z
N MET A 1 7.98 -23.05 -0.24
CA MET A 1 8.38 -21.77 0.36
C MET A 1 7.61 -21.63 1.67
N LYS A 2 8.26 -21.21 2.76
CA LYS A 2 7.55 -21.02 4.04
C LYS A 2 6.85 -19.65 4.04
N PRO A 3 5.67 -19.49 4.66
CA PRO A 3 4.96 -18.21 4.72
C PRO A 3 5.82 -17.05 5.26
N GLU A 4 6.67 -17.32 6.25
CA GLU A 4 7.56 -16.31 6.86
C GLU A 4 8.59 -15.73 5.87
N GLN A 5 8.89 -16.45 4.77
CA GLN A 5 9.76 -15.94 3.71
C GLN A 5 9.05 -14.92 2.80
N LEU A 6 7.72 -14.85 2.86
CA LEU A 6 6.89 -13.95 2.08
C LEU A 6 6.36 -12.79 2.91
N LEU A 7 5.97 -13.02 4.15
CA LEU A 7 5.27 -12.03 4.97
C LEU A 7 5.78 -12.05 6.41
N ASN A 8 6.20 -10.88 6.89
CA ASN A 8 6.77 -10.68 8.21
C ASN A 8 5.93 -9.65 8.97
N SER A 9 5.41 -10.03 10.14
CA SER A 9 4.78 -9.06 11.03
C SER A 9 5.83 -8.11 11.59
N THR A 10 5.62 -6.81 11.40
CA THR A 10 6.48 -5.77 11.95
C THR A 10 5.64 -4.76 12.71
N PRO A 11 6.26 -3.88 13.53
CA PRO A 11 5.54 -2.78 14.14
C PRO A 11 4.87 -1.83 13.11
N ASN A 12 5.34 -1.78 11.85
CA ASN A 12 4.78 -0.90 10.82
C ASN A 12 3.63 -1.55 10.02
N GLY A 13 3.38 -2.84 10.20
CA GLY A 13 2.42 -3.63 9.41
C GLY A 13 3.07 -4.90 8.86
N LEU A 14 2.43 -5.50 7.86
CA LEU A 14 2.87 -6.75 7.25
C LEU A 14 3.88 -6.48 6.13
N TYR A 15 5.12 -6.90 6.29
CA TYR A 15 6.21 -6.63 5.36
C TYR A 15 6.49 -7.81 4.42
N CYS A 16 6.58 -7.54 3.12
CA CYS A 16 6.99 -8.50 2.10
C CYS A 16 8.43 -8.24 1.63
N PRO A 17 9.42 -9.07 2.02
CA PRO A 17 10.81 -8.85 1.63
C PRO A 17 11.08 -9.09 0.15
N VAL A 18 10.27 -9.92 -0.52
CA VAL A 18 10.43 -10.22 -1.96
C VAL A 18 10.03 -9.03 -2.84
N GLY A 19 9.01 -8.28 -2.43
CA GLY A 19 8.53 -7.10 -3.16
C GLY A 19 9.00 -5.76 -2.57
N ASP A 20 9.70 -5.80 -1.44
CA ASP A 20 10.11 -4.64 -0.65
C ASP A 20 8.96 -3.64 -0.43
N PHE A 21 7.87 -4.11 0.17
CA PHE A 21 6.72 -3.26 0.50
C PHE A 21 6.00 -3.72 1.75
N TYR A 22 5.20 -2.82 2.33
CA TYR A 22 4.27 -3.15 3.41
C TYR A 22 2.84 -3.26 2.86
N ILE A 23 2.09 -4.25 3.34
CA ILE A 23 0.66 -4.40 3.08
C ILE A 23 -0.10 -3.73 4.23
N ASP A 24 -1.00 -2.81 3.89
CA ASP A 24 -1.84 -2.04 4.81
C ASP A 24 -1.09 -1.53 6.07
N PRO A 25 0.02 -0.80 5.89
CA PRO A 25 0.82 -0.33 7.00
C PRO A 25 0.05 0.63 7.92
N VAL A 26 0.24 0.48 9.22
CA VAL A 26 -0.40 1.33 10.25
C VAL A 26 0.37 2.64 10.51
N ARG A 27 1.55 2.79 9.89
CA ARG A 27 2.44 3.96 9.96
C ARG A 27 2.97 4.31 8.57
N PRO A 28 3.39 5.57 8.32
CA PRO A 28 4.10 5.95 7.10
C PRO A 28 5.29 5.03 6.81
N VAL A 29 5.45 4.65 5.53
CA VAL A 29 6.50 3.76 5.02
C VAL A 29 6.89 4.18 3.61
N ALA A 30 8.04 3.70 3.14
CA ALA A 30 8.52 4.00 1.78
C ALA A 30 7.60 3.45 0.68
N ARG A 31 7.15 2.19 0.80
CA ARG A 31 6.34 1.49 -0.20
C ARG A 31 5.16 0.80 0.46
N ALA A 32 3.95 1.25 0.16
CA ALA A 32 2.70 0.73 0.71
C ALA A 32 1.84 0.11 -0.39
N LEU A 33 1.42 -1.14 -0.18
CA LEU A 33 0.35 -1.79 -0.91
C LEU A 33 -0.92 -1.67 -0.08
N ILE A 34 -1.92 -0.95 -0.61
CA ILE A 34 -3.20 -0.75 0.08
C ILE A 34 -4.25 -1.67 -0.55
N THR A 35 -4.83 -2.53 0.27
CA THR A 35 -5.77 -3.56 -0.20
C THR A 35 -7.14 -2.99 -0.55
N HIS A 36 -7.63 -2.01 0.23
CA HIS A 36 -8.92 -1.36 0.02
C HIS A 36 -9.05 -0.03 0.78
N GLY A 37 -10.05 0.79 0.41
CA GLY A 37 -10.22 2.18 0.88
C GLY A 37 -10.77 2.41 2.30
N HIS A 38 -10.80 1.41 3.17
CA HIS A 38 -11.18 1.63 4.57
C HIS A 38 -10.09 2.36 5.34
N SER A 39 -10.47 3.23 6.28
CA SER A 39 -9.55 4.16 6.96
C SER A 39 -8.55 3.49 7.91
N ASP A 40 -8.81 2.26 8.33
CA ASP A 40 -7.88 1.42 9.09
C ASP A 40 -6.70 0.92 8.25
N HIS A 41 -6.91 0.76 6.93
CA HIS A 41 -5.90 0.32 5.94
C HIS A 41 -5.32 1.49 5.13
N ALA A 42 -6.18 2.23 4.42
CA ALA A 42 -5.82 3.29 3.50
C ALA A 42 -5.44 4.57 4.26
N ARG A 43 -4.17 4.70 4.66
CA ARG A 43 -3.62 5.85 5.40
C ARG A 43 -2.75 6.72 4.49
N ALA A 44 -2.64 8.00 4.81
CA ALA A 44 -1.79 8.95 4.08
C ALA A 44 -0.35 8.99 4.61
N GLY A 45 0.54 9.63 3.88
CA GLY A 45 1.94 9.91 4.26
C GLY A 45 2.96 8.87 3.79
N HIS A 46 2.56 7.90 2.96
CA HIS A 46 3.48 6.93 2.37
C HIS A 46 4.28 7.54 1.21
N GLY A 47 5.49 7.01 0.97
CA GLY A 47 6.33 7.43 -0.15
C GLY A 47 5.75 7.06 -1.51
N ALA A 48 5.52 5.76 -1.72
CA ALA A 48 4.86 5.21 -2.90
C ALA A 48 3.68 4.33 -2.48
N VAL A 49 2.53 4.52 -3.12
CA VAL A 49 1.29 3.76 -2.86
C VAL A 49 0.89 2.97 -4.10
N LEU A 50 0.76 1.66 -3.96
CA LEU A 50 0.20 0.76 -4.96
C LEU A 50 -1.19 0.30 -4.52
N ALA A 51 -2.19 0.50 -5.37
CA ALA A 51 -3.55 0.04 -5.11
C ALA A 51 -4.38 -0.02 -6.42
N THR A 52 -5.65 -0.41 -6.32
CA THR A 52 -6.60 -0.20 -7.42
C THR A 52 -6.90 1.29 -7.60
N ARG A 53 -7.26 1.71 -8.83
CA ARG A 53 -7.62 3.11 -9.12
C ARG A 53 -8.68 3.64 -8.16
N GLN A 54 -9.72 2.85 -7.89
CA GLN A 54 -10.80 3.21 -6.95
C GLN A 54 -10.28 3.44 -5.53
N THR A 55 -9.30 2.65 -5.07
CA THR A 55 -8.70 2.84 -3.74
C THR A 55 -7.88 4.13 -3.67
N LEU A 56 -7.08 4.41 -4.70
CA LEU A 56 -6.32 5.67 -4.81
C LEU A 56 -7.26 6.89 -4.85
N ASP A 57 -8.36 6.80 -5.58
CA ASP A 57 -9.34 7.89 -5.65
C ASP A 57 -10.02 8.13 -4.31
N ILE A 58 -10.37 7.07 -3.56
CA ILE A 58 -10.85 7.19 -2.18
C ILE A 58 -9.81 7.87 -1.28
N MET A 59 -8.54 7.48 -1.40
CA MET A 59 -7.46 8.09 -0.61
C MET A 59 -7.29 9.57 -0.93
N ARG A 60 -7.27 9.94 -2.23
CA ARG A 60 -7.18 11.33 -2.69
C ARG A 60 -8.35 12.17 -2.19
N ILE A 61 -9.59 11.68 -2.31
CA ILE A 61 -10.79 12.38 -1.85
C ILE A 61 -10.73 12.63 -0.33
N ARG A 62 -10.23 11.66 0.43
CA ARG A 62 -10.21 11.73 1.90
C ARG A 62 -9.04 12.55 2.45
N TYR A 63 -7.87 12.45 1.83
CA TYR A 63 -6.61 12.95 2.39
C TYR A 63 -5.96 14.09 1.58
N GLY A 64 -6.52 14.44 0.42
CA GLY A 64 -6.02 15.47 -0.48
C GLY A 64 -5.10 14.91 -1.59
N GLU A 65 -4.73 15.78 -2.54
CA GLU A 65 -3.84 15.42 -3.66
C GLU A 65 -2.46 14.93 -3.18
N ASP A 66 -1.96 15.47 -2.07
CA ASP A 66 -0.64 15.16 -1.51
C ASP A 66 -0.67 13.98 -0.51
N PHE A 67 -1.64 13.07 -0.61
CA PHE A 67 -1.79 11.95 0.34
C PHE A 67 -0.60 10.97 0.34
N CYS A 68 0.20 10.95 -0.73
CA CYS A 68 1.41 10.16 -0.87
C CYS A 68 2.43 10.86 -1.78
N GLY A 69 3.68 10.39 -1.80
CA GLY A 69 4.70 10.94 -2.69
C GLY A 69 4.53 10.53 -4.16
N SER A 70 4.02 9.32 -4.41
CA SER A 70 3.68 8.80 -5.73
C SER A 70 2.65 7.68 -5.63
N GLU A 71 1.83 7.53 -6.66
CA GLU A 71 0.83 6.46 -6.75
C GLU A 71 1.00 5.60 -8.01
N GLN A 72 0.69 4.31 -7.87
CA GLN A 72 0.64 3.36 -8.97
C GLN A 72 -0.68 2.58 -8.91
N ALA A 73 -1.52 2.79 -9.92
CA ALA A 73 -2.75 2.02 -10.07
C ALA A 73 -2.45 0.67 -10.74
N VAL A 74 -3.04 -0.41 -10.24
CA VAL A 74 -2.99 -1.74 -10.86
C VAL A 74 -4.39 -2.35 -10.83
N ALA A 75 -4.90 -2.76 -11.99
CA ALA A 75 -6.16 -3.49 -12.09
C ALA A 75 -5.98 -4.98 -11.79
N PHE A 76 -7.07 -5.67 -11.45
CA PHE A 76 -7.03 -7.12 -11.29
C PHE A 76 -6.63 -7.80 -12.60
N GLY A 77 -5.66 -8.71 -12.54
CA GLY A 77 -5.12 -9.42 -13.71
C GLY A 77 -4.10 -8.62 -14.52
N GLU A 78 -3.86 -7.35 -14.18
CA GLU A 78 -2.80 -6.54 -14.77
C GLU A 78 -1.45 -6.90 -14.13
N ARG A 79 -0.39 -6.84 -14.94
CA ARG A 79 1.00 -6.97 -14.48
C ARG A 79 1.71 -5.65 -14.69
N VAL A 80 2.38 -5.20 -13.64
CA VAL A 80 3.31 -4.07 -13.66
C VAL A 80 4.74 -4.59 -13.57
N GLU A 81 5.65 -3.97 -14.33
CA GLU A 81 7.08 -4.28 -14.36
C GLU A 81 7.88 -3.46 -13.34
#